data_AF-A0A2E2RKS3-F1
#
_entry.id   AF-A0A2E2RKS3-F1
#
_cell.length_a   1.000
_cell.length_b   1.000
_cell.length_c   1.000
_cell.angle_alpha   90.00
_cell.angle_beta   90.00
_cell.angle_gamma   90.00
#
_symmetry.space_group_name_H-M   'P 1'
#
loop_
_entity.id
_entity.type
_entity.pdbx_description
1 polymer ?
#
loop_
_entity_poly.entity_id
_entity_poly.type
_entity_poly.pdbx_seq_one_letter_code
_entity_poly.pdbx_strand_id
1 'polypeptide(L)'
;MAFEGWRSGSRRTACGVLAAFGLGLAAAVPARGEPVDYPEILLELPAPPPEDLSAFIESAVKATWVGERPSISALDKLEEHLAEKVRLYVGAVELTDGDNFDLVDEYTPWSFVRAFGRFASYDRLSLSEADARGARKLRELLETGFVGPNPWMHGEMCTAAFGKLEDGALRALADETKTHHSQWRIAAFPWQEAGFMGRTGPFEWKTGQLLLVDDDMPRPENCCWDYVRKPDGTGGYVSRSYYDPLLRPYLNSHACFARDGEGAWKITAVGYRTP
;
A
#
# COMPACT_ATOMS: atom_id res chain seq x y z
N MET A 1 22.66 -14.41 -18.57
CA MET A 1 23.09 -13.57 -19.72
C MET A 1 23.55 -12.26 -19.14
N ALA A 2 24.81 -11.89 -19.36
CA ALA A 2 25.47 -10.75 -18.74
C ALA A 2 25.14 -9.45 -19.49
N PHE A 3 24.82 -8.37 -18.76
CA PHE A 3 24.71 -7.03 -19.31
C PHE A 3 26.08 -6.36 -19.25
N GLU A 4 26.78 -6.33 -20.39
CA GLU A 4 27.93 -5.46 -20.62
C GLU A 4 27.47 -4.15 -21.27
N GLY A 5 28.02 -3.03 -20.81
CA GLY A 5 28.21 -1.84 -21.63
C GLY A 5 27.58 -0.56 -21.12
N TRP A 6 28.21 0.09 -20.14
CA TRP A 6 28.05 1.54 -19.97
C TRP A 6 29.41 2.24 -20.05
N ARG A 7 29.60 2.99 -21.14
CA ARG A 7 30.78 3.81 -21.42
C ARG A 7 30.66 5.13 -20.67
N SER A 8 31.68 5.47 -19.90
CA SER A 8 31.87 6.79 -19.33
C SER A 8 32.28 7.80 -20.41
N GLY A 9 31.58 8.94 -20.46
CA GLY A 9 31.89 10.06 -21.34
C GLY A 9 31.93 11.35 -20.53
N SER A 10 33.13 11.90 -20.35
CA SER A 10 33.39 13.09 -19.53
C SER A 10 33.17 14.41 -20.28
N ARG A 11 32.78 15.44 -19.51
CA ARG A 11 33.03 16.90 -19.65
C ARG A 11 32.30 17.66 -20.77
N ARG A 12 31.58 18.72 -20.36
CA ARG A 12 31.99 20.13 -20.57
C ARG A 12 31.13 21.11 -19.78
N THR A 13 31.83 22.03 -19.12
CA THR A 13 31.39 23.28 -18.52
C THR A 13 30.86 24.28 -19.56
N ALA A 14 29.84 25.06 -19.20
CA ALA A 14 29.63 26.42 -19.70
C ALA A 14 28.77 27.23 -18.72
N CYS A 15 29.34 28.32 -18.19
CA CYS A 15 28.64 29.42 -17.54
C CYS A 15 27.79 30.20 -18.56
N GLY A 16 26.67 30.78 -18.13
CA GLY A 16 26.04 31.86 -18.89
C GLY A 16 24.62 32.28 -18.50
N VAL A 17 24.55 33.27 -17.61
CA VAL A 17 23.59 34.39 -17.60
C VAL A 17 22.17 34.20 -17.00
N LEU A 18 21.94 35.03 -15.99
CA LEU A 18 20.69 35.40 -15.32
C LEU A 18 19.63 35.99 -16.26
N ALA A 19 18.38 35.57 -16.06
CA ALA A 19 17.22 36.43 -16.30
C ALA A 19 16.21 36.21 -15.17
N ALA A 20 15.97 37.26 -14.39
CA ALA A 20 14.99 37.30 -13.33
C ALA A 20 13.57 37.44 -13.92
N PHE A 21 12.67 36.53 -13.54
CA PHE A 21 11.24 36.77 -13.54
C PHE A 21 10.70 36.35 -12.18
N GLY A 22 10.13 37.32 -11.46
CA GLY A 22 9.48 37.09 -10.19
C GLY A 22 8.15 36.36 -10.38
N LEU A 23 8.03 35.21 -9.72
CA LEU A 23 6.80 34.51 -9.34
C LEU A 23 7.17 33.69 -8.10
N GLY A 24 6.28 33.64 -7.11
CA GLY A 24 6.54 33.12 -5.77
C GLY A 24 7.28 31.78 -5.78
N LEU A 25 8.45 31.74 -5.15
CA LEU A 25 9.21 30.54 -4.86
C LEU A 25 8.39 29.66 -3.90
N ALA A 26 7.65 28.71 -4.45
CA ALA A 26 7.50 27.43 -3.76
C ALA A 26 8.93 26.87 -3.67
N ALA A 27 9.54 27.00 -2.49
CA ALA A 27 10.84 26.43 -2.24
C ALA A 27 10.71 24.91 -2.38
N ALA A 28 11.10 24.38 -3.54
CA ALA A 28 11.50 23.00 -3.65
C ALA A 28 12.68 22.85 -2.69
N VAL A 29 12.43 22.24 -1.53
CA VAL A 29 13.48 21.87 -0.59
C VAL A 29 14.43 20.98 -1.38
N PRO A 30 15.72 21.33 -1.52
CA PRO A 30 16.65 20.46 -2.21
C PRO A 30 16.69 19.13 -1.46
N ALA A 31 16.37 18.04 -2.16
CA ALA A 31 16.54 16.70 -1.62
C ALA A 31 18.02 16.57 -1.20
N ARG A 32 18.27 16.50 0.11
CA ARG A 32 19.60 16.21 0.65
C ARG A 32 19.70 14.70 0.73
N GLY A 33 20.27 14.11 -0.31
CA GLY A 33 20.61 12.70 -0.39
C GLY A 33 21.29 12.47 -1.74
N GLU A 34 22.27 11.57 -1.79
CA GLU A 34 22.71 11.06 -3.10
C GLU A 34 21.48 10.49 -3.83
N PRO A 35 21.39 10.62 -5.17
CA PRO A 35 20.34 9.95 -5.93
C PRO A 35 20.27 8.49 -5.50
N VAL A 36 19.08 8.05 -5.15
CA VAL A 36 18.83 6.62 -5.05
C VAL A 36 18.70 6.17 -6.49
N ASP A 37 19.80 5.71 -7.08
CA ASP A 37 19.87 5.35 -8.48
C ASP A 37 19.03 4.09 -8.70
N TYR A 38 17.76 4.27 -9.08
CA TYR A 38 16.87 3.19 -9.47
C TYR A 38 16.02 3.60 -10.67
N PRO A 39 15.59 2.68 -11.55
CA PRO A 39 14.82 3.03 -12.73
C PRO A 39 13.40 3.53 -12.40
N GLU A 40 12.81 4.37 -13.25
CA GLU A 40 11.36 4.62 -13.18
C GLU A 40 10.60 3.33 -13.45
N ILE A 41 9.81 2.91 -12.45
CA ILE A 41 8.99 1.71 -12.50
C ILE A 41 7.52 2.13 -12.45
N LEU A 42 6.77 1.74 -13.49
CA LEU A 42 5.32 1.88 -13.56
C LEU A 42 4.70 0.49 -13.52
N LEU A 43 3.92 0.22 -12.47
CA LEU A 43 3.21 -1.03 -12.33
C LEU A 43 1.95 -1.02 -13.18
N GLU A 44 1.66 -2.14 -13.82
CA GLU A 44 0.37 -2.36 -14.45
C GLU A 44 -0.72 -2.34 -13.38
N LEU A 45 -1.74 -1.51 -13.56
CA LEU A 45 -2.87 -1.43 -12.65
C LEU A 45 -3.96 -2.38 -13.16
N PRO A 46 -4.67 -3.08 -12.25
CA PRO A 46 -5.81 -3.90 -12.65
C PRO A 46 -6.89 -3.01 -13.28
N ALA A 47 -7.71 -3.61 -14.15
CA ALA A 47 -8.93 -2.96 -14.59
C ALA A 47 -9.83 -2.64 -13.37
N PRO A 48 -10.69 -1.61 -13.46
CA PRO A 48 -11.67 -1.34 -12.42
C PRO A 48 -12.48 -2.61 -12.08
N PRO A 49 -12.73 -2.91 -10.79
CA PRO A 49 -13.51 -4.06 -10.41
C PRO A 49 -14.95 -3.94 -10.95
N PRO A 50 -15.66 -5.07 -11.10
CA PRO A 50 -17.09 -5.06 -11.40
C PRO A 50 -17.87 -4.16 -10.44
N GLU A 51 -18.93 -3.51 -10.93
CA GLU A 51 -19.72 -2.54 -10.16
C GLU A 51 -20.32 -3.16 -8.88
N ASP A 52 -20.78 -4.40 -8.97
CA ASP A 52 -21.36 -5.11 -7.84
C ASP A 52 -20.31 -5.52 -6.78
N LEU A 53 -19.07 -5.81 -7.19
CA LEU A 53 -17.95 -5.99 -6.26
C LEU A 53 -17.57 -4.66 -5.60
N SER A 54 -17.58 -3.55 -6.35
CA SER A 54 -17.33 -2.21 -5.82
C SER A 54 -18.36 -1.84 -4.75
N ALA A 55 -19.65 -2.04 -5.05
CA ALA A 55 -20.75 -1.82 -4.11
C ALA A 55 -20.65 -2.72 -2.87
N PHE A 56 -20.25 -3.98 -3.04
CA PHE A 56 -19.97 -4.88 -1.92
C PHE A 56 -18.84 -4.36 -1.03
N ILE A 57 -17.72 -3.93 -1.60
CA ILE A 57 -16.58 -3.41 -0.83
C ILE A 57 -16.98 -2.17 -0.05
N GLU A 58 -17.73 -1.24 -0.65
CA GLU A 58 -18.26 -0.07 0.07
C GLU A 58 -19.15 -0.45 1.25
N SER A 59 -20.00 -1.46 1.08
CA SER A 59 -20.85 -1.99 2.15
C SER A 59 -20.01 -2.64 3.26
N ALA A 60 -19.02 -3.46 2.90
CA ALA A 60 -18.12 -4.11 3.83
C ALA A 60 -17.29 -3.08 4.63
N VAL A 61 -16.78 -2.03 3.98
CA VAL A 61 -16.11 -0.90 4.66
C VAL A 61 -17.04 -0.28 5.69
N LYS A 62 -18.31 -0.02 5.36
CA LYS A 62 -19.29 0.52 6.33
C LYS A 62 -19.51 -0.41 7.52
N ALA A 63 -19.57 -1.73 7.28
CA ALA A 63 -19.78 -2.73 8.33
C ALA A 63 -18.61 -2.84 9.33
N THR A 64 -17.39 -2.45 8.92
CA THR A 64 -16.21 -2.46 9.80
C THR A 64 -16.20 -1.34 10.86
N TRP A 65 -17.11 -0.37 10.79
CA TRP A 65 -17.21 0.76 11.72
C TRP A 65 -17.91 0.35 13.04
N VAL A 66 -17.21 -0.47 13.84
CA VAL A 66 -17.79 -1.10 15.04
C VAL A 66 -17.49 -0.37 16.36
N GLY A 67 -16.67 0.68 16.34
CA GLY A 67 -16.25 1.44 17.54
C GLY A 67 -15.19 0.72 18.39
N GLU A 68 -14.71 1.35 19.47
CA GLU A 68 -13.65 0.78 20.34
C GLU A 68 -14.13 -0.37 21.22
N ARG A 69 -15.43 -0.39 21.53
CA ARG A 69 -16.12 -1.45 22.27
C ARG A 69 -17.31 -1.94 21.47
N PRO A 70 -17.06 -2.82 20.47
CA PRO A 70 -18.09 -3.23 19.53
C PRO A 70 -19.23 -3.95 20.22
N SER A 71 -20.46 -3.57 19.88
CA SER A 71 -21.65 -4.32 20.26
C SER A 71 -21.79 -5.55 19.38
N ILE A 72 -22.53 -6.56 19.87
CA ILE A 72 -22.82 -7.78 19.08
C ILE A 72 -23.47 -7.43 17.75
N SER A 73 -24.46 -6.54 17.75
CA SER A 73 -25.14 -6.09 16.53
C SER A 73 -24.23 -5.40 15.51
N ALA A 74 -23.15 -4.73 15.96
CA ALA A 74 -22.18 -4.15 15.04
C ALA A 74 -21.31 -5.24 14.37
N LEU A 75 -20.97 -6.30 15.11
CA LEU A 75 -20.22 -7.43 14.60
C LEU A 75 -21.06 -8.33 13.69
N ASP A 76 -22.35 -8.51 13.98
CA ASP A 76 -23.28 -9.27 13.12
C ASP A 76 -23.32 -8.69 11.69
N LYS A 77 -23.35 -7.36 11.57
CA LYS A 77 -23.30 -6.69 10.25
C LYS A 77 -22.01 -6.96 9.49
N LEU A 78 -20.89 -7.06 10.21
CA LEU A 78 -19.61 -7.40 9.59
C LEU A 78 -19.57 -8.88 9.18
N GLU A 79 -20.15 -9.75 10.00
CA GLU A 79 -20.28 -11.18 9.71
C GLU A 79 -21.04 -11.45 8.40
N GLU A 80 -22.07 -10.68 8.08
CA GLU A 80 -22.81 -10.79 6.80
C GLU A 80 -21.91 -10.64 5.56
N HIS A 81 -20.76 -9.97 5.68
CA HIS A 81 -19.80 -9.74 4.60
C HIS A 81 -18.66 -10.77 4.56
N LEU A 82 -18.55 -11.62 5.57
CA LEU A 82 -17.52 -12.64 5.69
C LEU A 82 -18.07 -13.99 5.22
N ALA A 83 -17.21 -14.79 4.59
CA ALA A 83 -17.56 -16.17 4.25
C ALA A 83 -17.70 -17.02 5.53
N GLU A 84 -18.40 -18.16 5.44
CA GLU A 84 -18.55 -19.11 6.55
C GLU A 84 -17.19 -19.53 7.15
N LYS A 85 -16.18 -19.58 6.29
CA LYS A 85 -14.77 -19.77 6.62
C LYS A 85 -13.92 -18.70 5.94
N VAL A 86 -13.19 -17.95 6.73
CA VAL A 86 -12.23 -16.94 6.28
C VAL A 86 -10.82 -17.47 6.52
N ARG A 87 -10.04 -17.59 5.46
CA ARG A 87 -8.63 -18.02 5.52
C ARG A 87 -7.75 -16.86 5.93
N LEU A 88 -6.95 -17.02 6.97
CA LEU A 88 -5.93 -16.04 7.33
C LEU A 88 -4.57 -16.58 6.89
N TYR A 89 -3.87 -15.81 6.07
CA TYR A 89 -2.50 -16.10 5.66
C TYR A 89 -1.55 -15.05 6.23
N VAL A 90 -0.30 -15.44 6.46
CA VAL A 90 0.76 -14.53 6.91
C VAL A 90 1.95 -14.60 5.97
N GLY A 91 2.45 -13.44 5.56
CA GLY A 91 3.70 -13.31 4.81
C GLY A 91 4.79 -12.69 5.69
N ALA A 92 6.04 -13.01 5.40
CA ALA A 92 7.18 -12.47 6.12
C ALA A 92 7.34 -10.96 5.86
N VAL A 93 7.98 -10.27 6.82
CA VAL A 93 8.45 -8.90 6.61
C VAL A 93 9.55 -8.93 5.56
N GLU A 94 10.61 -9.72 5.75
CA GLU A 94 11.69 -9.79 4.77
C GLU A 94 11.31 -10.64 3.55
N LEU A 95 11.51 -10.10 2.35
CA LEU A 95 11.25 -10.81 1.11
C LEU A 95 12.44 -11.72 0.78
N THR A 96 12.19 -13.02 0.75
CA THR A 96 13.19 -14.06 0.45
C THR A 96 12.91 -14.76 -0.88
N ASP A 97 13.85 -15.57 -1.35
CA ASP A 97 13.63 -16.49 -2.46
C ASP A 97 12.56 -17.52 -2.09
N GLY A 98 11.37 -17.39 -2.70
CA GLY A 98 10.22 -18.25 -2.39
C GLY A 98 9.27 -17.71 -1.34
N ASP A 99 9.37 -16.42 -1.01
CA ASP A 99 8.42 -15.75 -0.13
C ASP A 99 6.97 -15.90 -0.63
N ASN A 100 6.09 -16.29 0.29
CA ASN A 100 4.68 -16.60 0.04
C ASN A 100 3.84 -16.19 1.25
N PHE A 101 2.52 -16.15 1.05
CA PHE A 101 1.57 -16.09 2.15
C PHE A 101 1.25 -17.51 2.62
N ASP A 102 1.69 -17.84 3.83
CA ASP A 102 1.45 -19.15 4.44
C ASP A 102 0.10 -19.15 5.17
N LEU A 103 -0.70 -20.19 4.96
CA LEU A 103 -1.98 -20.34 5.64
C LEU A 103 -1.74 -20.55 7.15
N VAL A 104 -2.31 -19.66 7.96
CA VAL A 104 -2.34 -19.80 9.41
C VAL A 104 -3.45 -20.76 9.82
N ASP A 105 -4.69 -20.43 9.44
CA ASP A 105 -5.88 -21.22 9.77
C ASP A 105 -7.12 -20.74 8.99
N GLU A 106 -8.21 -21.48 9.13
CA GLU A 106 -9.56 -21.14 8.68
C GLU A 106 -10.49 -20.84 9.84
N TYR A 107 -10.96 -19.60 9.89
CA TYR A 107 -11.75 -19.08 11.00
C TYR A 107 -13.22 -18.91 10.61
N THR A 108 -14.14 -19.15 11.54
CA THR A 108 -15.51 -18.60 11.40
C THR A 108 -15.48 -17.08 11.50
N PRO A 109 -16.45 -16.33 10.94
CA PRO A 109 -16.44 -14.87 10.90
C PRO A 109 -16.02 -14.17 12.20
N TRP A 110 -16.67 -14.53 13.31
CA TRP A 110 -16.35 -13.97 14.63
C TRP A 110 -14.94 -14.28 15.11
N SER A 111 -14.53 -15.53 14.95
CA SER A 111 -13.18 -15.95 15.35
C SER A 111 -12.12 -15.30 14.48
N PHE A 112 -12.43 -15.04 13.20
CA PHE A 112 -11.55 -14.40 12.24
C PHE A 112 -11.24 -12.96 12.66
N VAL A 113 -12.28 -12.14 12.86
CA VAL A 113 -12.10 -10.72 13.22
C VAL A 113 -11.25 -10.60 14.48
N ARG A 114 -11.55 -11.42 15.49
CA ARG A 114 -10.78 -11.47 16.73
C ARG A 114 -9.34 -11.92 16.53
N ALA A 115 -9.13 -13.02 15.81
CA ALA A 115 -7.80 -13.56 15.55
C ALA A 115 -6.96 -12.53 14.80
N PHE A 116 -7.53 -11.91 13.77
CA PHE A 116 -6.87 -10.90 12.97
C PHE A 116 -6.47 -9.67 13.81
N GLY A 117 -7.33 -9.20 14.71
CA GLY A 117 -6.99 -8.11 15.62
C GLY A 117 -5.87 -8.43 16.59
N ARG A 118 -5.74 -9.69 17.04
CA ARG A 118 -4.61 -10.16 17.84
C ARG A 118 -3.35 -10.29 17.02
N PHE A 119 -3.43 -10.85 15.81
CA PHE A 119 -2.29 -11.01 14.91
C PHE A 119 -1.68 -9.67 14.50
N ALA A 120 -2.51 -8.65 14.29
CA ALA A 120 -2.05 -7.31 13.96
C ALA A 120 -1.49 -6.52 15.17
N SER A 121 -1.12 -7.19 16.27
CA SER A 121 -0.62 -6.55 17.49
C SER A 121 0.40 -7.40 18.23
N TYR A 122 1.43 -6.73 18.75
CA TYR A 122 2.36 -7.31 19.72
C TYR A 122 1.83 -7.25 21.18
N ASP A 123 0.69 -6.59 21.42
CA ASP A 123 0.12 -6.39 22.76
C ASP A 123 -0.85 -7.50 23.15
N ARG A 124 -0.98 -7.73 24.46
CA ARG A 124 -2.08 -8.54 25.00
C ARG A 124 -3.37 -7.72 24.99
N LEU A 125 -4.30 -8.10 24.11
CA LEU A 125 -5.60 -7.45 23.96
C LEU A 125 -6.70 -8.22 24.71
N SER A 126 -7.63 -7.49 25.32
CA SER A 126 -8.94 -8.05 25.68
C SER A 126 -9.71 -8.49 24.42
N LEU A 127 -10.78 -9.26 24.60
CA LEU A 127 -11.60 -9.73 23.48
C LEU A 127 -12.18 -8.57 22.66
N SER A 128 -12.78 -7.59 23.34
CA SER A 128 -13.37 -6.42 22.70
C SER A 128 -12.35 -5.58 21.93
N GLU A 129 -11.13 -5.44 22.47
CA GLU A 129 -10.06 -4.68 21.80
C GLU A 129 -9.54 -5.41 20.57
N ALA A 130 -9.44 -6.74 20.64
CA ALA A 130 -9.10 -7.57 19.49
C ALA A 130 -10.17 -7.45 18.40
N ASP A 131 -11.46 -7.53 18.76
CA ASP A 131 -12.56 -7.43 17.80
C ASP A 131 -12.57 -6.04 17.11
N ALA A 132 -12.45 -4.96 17.89
CA ALA A 132 -12.37 -3.59 17.36
C ALA A 132 -11.15 -3.40 16.44
N ARG A 133 -9.99 -3.94 16.84
CA ARG A 133 -8.75 -3.83 16.07
C ARG A 133 -8.82 -4.64 14.78
N GLY A 134 -9.36 -5.85 14.82
CA GLY A 134 -9.54 -6.69 13.65
C GLY A 134 -10.45 -6.05 12.61
N ALA A 135 -11.59 -5.51 13.04
CA ALA A 135 -12.50 -4.77 12.17
C ALA A 135 -11.81 -3.53 11.55
N ARG A 136 -11.08 -2.76 12.36
CA ARG A 136 -10.31 -1.60 11.86
C ARG A 136 -9.23 -2.01 10.86
N LYS A 137 -8.48 -3.07 11.14
CA LYS A 137 -7.46 -3.57 10.21
C LYS A 137 -8.06 -4.09 8.92
N LEU A 138 -9.19 -4.78 8.99
CA LEU A 138 -9.90 -5.22 7.80
C LEU A 138 -10.35 -4.03 6.97
N ARG A 139 -10.86 -2.97 7.60
CA ARG A 139 -11.18 -1.71 6.93
C ARG A 139 -10.00 -1.14 6.16
N GLU A 140 -8.84 -1.03 6.81
CA GLU A 140 -7.61 -0.53 6.19
C GLU A 140 -7.25 -1.33 4.92
N LEU A 141 -7.47 -2.64 4.92
CA LEU A 141 -7.23 -3.50 3.74
C LEU A 141 -8.26 -3.26 2.63
N LEU A 142 -9.54 -3.10 2.99
CA LEU A 142 -10.63 -2.84 2.04
C LEU A 142 -10.50 -1.47 1.38
N GLU A 143 -9.99 -0.48 2.11
CA GLU A 143 -9.80 0.89 1.62
C GLU A 143 -8.57 1.04 0.71
N THR A 144 -7.77 -0.01 0.45
CA THR A 144 -6.55 0.06 -0.39
C THR A 144 -6.80 0.32 -1.88
N GLY A 145 -8.05 0.23 -2.35
CA GLY A 145 -8.53 0.83 -3.60
C GLY A 145 -8.35 -0.02 -4.87
N PHE A 146 -7.18 -0.63 -5.10
CA PHE A 146 -6.98 -1.47 -6.28
C PHE A 146 -7.45 -2.90 -6.04
N VAL A 147 -8.30 -3.43 -6.92
CA VAL A 147 -8.86 -4.77 -6.79
C VAL A 147 -8.67 -5.54 -8.10
N GLY A 148 -8.15 -6.75 -8.00
CA GLY A 148 -7.83 -7.58 -9.16
C GLY A 148 -7.27 -8.94 -8.76
N PRO A 149 -6.95 -9.81 -9.74
CA PRO A 149 -6.31 -11.08 -9.48
C PRO A 149 -4.96 -10.88 -8.80
N ASN A 150 -4.74 -11.55 -7.66
CA ASN A 150 -3.49 -11.43 -6.91
C ASN A 150 -2.67 -12.73 -7.04
N PRO A 151 -1.47 -12.68 -7.66
CA PRO A 151 -0.66 -13.87 -7.88
C PRO A 151 -0.12 -14.50 -6.59
N TRP A 152 0.03 -13.74 -5.50
CA TRP A 152 0.45 -14.27 -4.19
C TRP A 152 -0.70 -14.93 -3.41
N MET A 153 -1.93 -14.71 -3.86
CA MET A 153 -3.15 -15.30 -3.29
C MET A 153 -3.82 -16.24 -4.30
N HIS A 154 -3.01 -17.03 -5.03
CA HIS A 154 -3.48 -18.03 -5.99
C HIS A 154 -4.39 -17.50 -7.11
N GLY A 155 -4.26 -16.22 -7.47
CA GLY A 155 -5.08 -15.58 -8.50
C GLY A 155 -6.46 -15.14 -8.02
N GLU A 156 -6.75 -15.22 -6.72
CA GLU A 156 -8.00 -14.71 -6.15
C GLU A 156 -8.14 -13.20 -6.38
N MET A 157 -9.39 -12.73 -6.45
CA MET A 157 -9.69 -11.30 -6.54
C MET A 157 -9.42 -10.67 -5.18
N CYS A 158 -8.38 -9.84 -5.08
CA CYS A 158 -7.99 -9.24 -3.81
C CYS A 158 -7.74 -7.75 -3.92
N THR A 159 -7.79 -7.06 -2.79
CA THR A 159 -7.33 -5.68 -2.66
C THR A 159 -5.82 -5.59 -2.81
N ALA A 160 -5.31 -4.38 -3.04
CA ALA A 160 -3.90 -4.12 -3.35
C ALA A 160 -3.37 -5.07 -4.45
N ALA A 161 -4.19 -5.34 -5.46
CA ALA A 161 -3.75 -6.01 -6.67
C ALA A 161 -3.03 -5.00 -7.55
N PHE A 162 -1.76 -5.23 -7.79
CA PHE A 162 -0.90 -4.45 -8.69
C PHE A 162 -0.08 -5.43 -9.52
N GLY A 163 0.41 -4.97 -10.67
CA GLY A 163 1.37 -5.72 -11.47
C GLY A 163 2.54 -6.17 -10.59
N LYS A 164 2.87 -7.45 -10.67
CA LYS A 164 3.98 -8.03 -9.92
C LYS A 164 5.30 -7.63 -10.57
N LEU A 165 6.15 -6.90 -9.84
CA LEU A 165 7.58 -6.93 -10.10
C LEU A 165 8.07 -8.33 -9.77
N GLU A 166 8.88 -8.91 -10.67
CA GLU A 166 9.55 -10.16 -10.38
C GLU A 166 10.27 -10.05 -9.03
N ASP A 167 10.15 -11.07 -8.18
CA ASP A 167 10.65 -11.01 -6.79
C ASP A 167 12.15 -10.69 -6.75
N GLY A 168 12.90 -11.19 -7.74
CA GLY A 168 14.31 -10.87 -7.94
C GLY A 168 14.58 -9.40 -8.26
N ALA A 169 13.71 -8.74 -9.02
CA ALA A 169 13.85 -7.34 -9.39
C ALA A 169 13.61 -6.41 -8.19
N LEU A 170 12.60 -6.69 -7.35
CA LEU A 170 12.36 -5.88 -6.16
C LEU A 170 13.46 -6.06 -5.11
N ARG A 171 13.95 -7.29 -4.90
CA ARG A 171 15.07 -7.51 -3.97
C ARG A 171 16.34 -6.85 -4.45
N ALA A 172 16.66 -6.97 -5.75
CA ALA A 172 17.79 -6.26 -6.34
C ALA A 172 17.65 -4.75 -6.14
N LEU A 173 16.44 -4.22 -6.33
CA LEU A 173 16.12 -2.82 -6.07
C LEU A 173 16.34 -2.45 -4.59
N ALA A 174 15.84 -3.24 -3.65
CA ALA A 174 16.03 -3.01 -2.22
C ALA A 174 17.51 -3.05 -1.82
N ASP A 175 18.27 -4.04 -2.31
CA ASP A 175 19.70 -4.19 -2.05
C ASP A 175 20.53 -3.04 -2.64
N GLU A 176 20.29 -2.68 -3.90
CA GLU A 176 20.99 -1.60 -4.61
C GLU A 176 20.79 -0.26 -3.91
N THR A 177 19.55 -0.01 -3.48
CA THR A 177 19.17 1.24 -2.84
C THR A 177 19.41 1.25 -1.33
N LYS A 178 19.80 0.10 -0.74
CA LYS A 178 19.91 -0.13 0.71
C LYS A 178 18.62 0.24 1.46
N THR A 179 17.49 -0.10 0.87
CA THR A 179 16.16 0.14 1.42
C THR A 179 15.49 -1.17 1.82
N HIS A 180 14.39 -1.07 2.55
CA HIS A 180 13.54 -2.19 2.87
C HIS A 180 12.27 -2.17 2.03
N HIS A 181 11.68 -3.35 1.72
CA HIS A 181 10.47 -3.44 0.88
C HIS A 181 9.31 -2.57 1.44
N SER A 182 9.21 -2.45 2.77
CA SER A 182 8.21 -1.65 3.46
C SER A 182 8.38 -0.14 3.27
N GLN A 183 9.43 0.32 2.61
CA GLN A 183 9.62 1.72 2.20
C GLN A 183 9.05 2.00 0.80
N TRP A 184 8.70 0.98 0.03
CA TRP A 184 8.20 1.14 -1.33
C TRP A 184 6.68 1.33 -1.36
N ARG A 185 6.24 2.32 -2.13
CA ARG A 185 4.84 2.72 -2.25
C ARG A 185 4.44 2.86 -3.71
N ILE A 186 3.15 2.70 -3.98
CA ILE A 186 2.53 2.86 -5.29
C ILE A 186 1.66 4.11 -5.26
N ALA A 187 1.85 5.02 -6.20
CA ALA A 187 0.97 6.16 -6.38
C ALA A 187 -0.44 5.73 -6.84
N ALA A 188 -1.46 5.96 -6.02
CA ALA A 188 -2.85 5.56 -6.32
C ALA A 188 -3.67 6.61 -7.09
N PHE A 189 -3.25 7.87 -7.06
CA PHE A 189 -3.93 8.99 -7.70
C PHE A 189 -2.98 9.72 -8.64
N PRO A 190 -3.49 10.38 -9.69
CA PRO A 190 -2.70 11.36 -10.42
C PRO A 190 -2.22 12.47 -9.48
N TRP A 191 -0.98 12.92 -9.66
CA TRP A 191 -0.41 13.98 -8.82
C TRP A 191 -1.26 15.26 -8.83
N GLN A 192 -1.84 15.64 -9.97
CA GLN A 192 -2.66 16.86 -10.09
C GLN A 192 -3.85 16.85 -9.13
N GLU A 193 -4.51 15.70 -8.99
CA GLU A 193 -5.64 15.51 -8.08
C GLU A 193 -5.19 15.58 -6.62
N ALA A 194 -4.12 14.86 -6.27
CA ALA A 194 -3.50 14.95 -4.95
C ALA A 194 -3.08 16.38 -4.57
N GLY A 195 -2.56 17.14 -5.55
CA GLY A 195 -2.18 18.53 -5.41
C GLY A 195 -3.37 19.44 -5.14
N PHE A 196 -4.47 19.25 -5.88
CA PHE A 196 -5.73 19.97 -5.65
C PHE A 196 -6.30 19.72 -4.25
N MET A 197 -6.13 18.51 -3.71
CA MET A 197 -6.53 18.17 -2.33
C MET A 197 -5.61 18.77 -1.26
N GLY A 198 -4.52 19.47 -1.64
CA GLY A 198 -3.53 20.01 -0.72
C GLY A 198 -2.72 18.92 0.00
N ARG A 199 -2.61 17.72 -0.59
CA ARG A 199 -2.02 16.53 0.03
C ARG A 199 -0.61 16.20 -0.47
N THR A 200 -0.02 17.05 -1.30
CA THR A 200 1.35 16.89 -1.83
C THR A 200 2.05 18.23 -2.03
N GLY A 201 3.39 18.24 -1.91
CA GLY A 201 4.24 19.31 -2.41
C GLY A 201 4.39 19.31 -3.94
N PRO A 202 5.20 20.21 -4.54
CA PRO A 202 5.48 20.25 -5.98
C PRO A 202 6.34 19.04 -6.39
N PHE A 203 5.69 17.91 -6.59
CA PHE A 203 6.32 16.62 -6.83
C PHE A 203 5.41 15.78 -7.74
N GLU A 204 5.74 15.75 -9.03
CA GLU A 204 4.94 15.05 -10.04
C GLU A 204 5.24 13.55 -10.07
N TRP A 205 4.17 12.75 -10.14
CA TRP A 205 4.20 11.30 -10.34
C TRP A 205 3.08 10.84 -11.27
N LYS A 206 3.18 9.60 -11.76
CA LYS A 206 2.13 8.90 -12.51
C LYS A 206 1.39 7.92 -11.59
N THR A 207 0.10 7.68 -11.83
CA THR A 207 -0.62 6.58 -11.16
C THR A 207 0.07 5.25 -11.49
N GLY A 208 0.24 4.39 -10.49
CA GLY A 208 0.97 3.12 -10.60
C GLY A 208 2.49 3.25 -10.49
N GLN A 209 3.03 4.46 -10.34
CA GLN A 209 4.46 4.66 -10.15
C GLN A 209 4.93 4.13 -8.79
N LEU A 210 5.99 3.34 -8.81
CA LEU A 210 6.68 2.90 -7.60
C LEU A 210 7.58 4.05 -7.10
N LEU A 211 7.39 4.41 -5.84
CA LEU A 211 8.06 5.51 -5.16
C LEU A 211 8.69 5.02 -3.87
N LEU A 212 9.86 5.58 -3.52
CA LEU A 212 10.56 5.27 -2.29
C LEU A 212 10.19 6.27 -1.20
N VAL A 213 9.71 5.79 -0.05
CA VAL A 213 9.60 6.59 1.17
C VAL A 213 10.99 6.72 1.79
N ASP A 214 11.39 7.97 2.05
CA ASP A 214 12.62 8.29 2.73
C ASP A 214 12.33 8.56 4.22
N ASP A 215 12.58 7.56 5.06
CA ASP A 215 12.33 7.65 6.49
C ASP A 215 13.35 8.53 7.24
N ASP A 216 14.49 8.85 6.62
CA ASP A 216 15.52 9.71 7.21
C ASP A 216 15.17 11.20 7.10
N MET A 217 14.20 11.55 6.25
CA MET A 217 13.79 12.92 6.04
C MET A 217 12.91 13.43 7.20
N PRO A 218 13.18 14.64 7.72
CA PRO A 218 12.46 15.16 8.87
C PRO A 218 10.98 15.35 8.54
N ARG A 219 10.10 14.76 9.34
CA ARG A 219 8.66 14.92 9.16
C ARG A 219 8.25 16.35 9.59
N PRO A 220 7.40 17.05 8.81
CA PRO A 220 6.78 18.29 9.25
C PRO A 220 6.10 18.11 10.62
N GLU A 221 6.08 19.18 11.42
CA GLU A 221 5.53 19.18 12.79
C GLU A 221 4.08 18.67 12.87
N ASN A 222 3.35 18.83 11.77
CA ASN A 222 2.03 18.28 11.55
C ASN A 222 2.26 16.80 11.21
N CYS A 223 2.12 15.90 12.18
CA CYS A 223 2.14 14.47 11.93
C CYS A 223 1.30 14.10 10.69
N CYS A 224 1.61 12.98 10.05
CA CYS A 224 0.91 12.44 8.87
C CYS A 224 1.42 12.89 7.49
N TRP A 225 2.72 13.17 7.35
CA TRP A 225 3.38 13.25 6.03
C TRP A 225 4.51 12.22 5.95
N ASP A 226 4.74 11.72 4.75
CA ASP A 226 5.91 10.96 4.33
C ASP A 226 6.66 11.76 3.26
N TYR A 227 7.98 11.72 3.29
CA TYR A 227 8.78 12.23 2.18
C TYR A 227 9.02 11.09 1.19
N VAL A 228 8.72 11.32 -0.08
CA VAL A 228 8.95 10.33 -1.14
C VAL A 228 9.98 10.83 -2.14
N ARG A 229 10.77 9.91 -2.68
CA ARG A 229 11.82 10.15 -3.68
C ARG A 229 11.54 9.38 -4.96
N LYS A 230 11.83 10.02 -6.09
CA LYS A 230 11.91 9.43 -7.42
C LYS A 230 13.32 8.92 -7.74
N PRO A 231 13.45 8.10 -8.80
CA PRO A 231 14.72 7.74 -9.45
C PRO A 231 15.73 8.87 -9.62
N ASP A 232 15.24 10.05 -10.02
CA ASP A 232 16.06 11.22 -10.36
C ASP A 232 16.55 11.98 -9.11
N GLY A 233 16.31 11.45 -7.91
CA GLY A 233 16.64 12.07 -6.63
C GLY A 233 15.70 13.21 -6.22
N THR A 234 14.74 13.60 -7.07
CA THR A 234 13.73 14.59 -6.67
C THR A 234 12.71 13.98 -5.71
N GLY A 235 12.17 14.78 -4.81
CA GLY A 235 11.25 14.29 -3.79
C GLY A 235 10.31 15.35 -3.26
N GLY A 236 9.27 14.91 -2.55
CA GLY A 236 8.26 15.78 -1.99
C GLY A 236 7.52 15.13 -0.82
N TYR A 237 6.89 15.96 0.01
CA TYR A 237 6.03 15.50 1.08
C TYR A 237 4.66 15.11 0.54
N VAL A 238 4.18 13.95 0.96
CA VAL A 238 2.85 13.40 0.63
C VAL A 238 2.12 13.04 1.92
N SER A 239 0.85 13.40 2.00
CA SER A 239 0.02 13.14 3.17
C SER A 239 -0.28 11.65 3.33
N ARG A 240 -0.06 11.13 4.55
CA ARG A 240 -0.45 9.78 5.01
C ARG A 240 -1.95 9.68 5.31
N SER A 241 -2.82 10.24 4.46
CA SER A 241 -4.25 10.21 4.71
C SER A 241 -4.71 8.77 5.00
N TYR A 242 -5.29 8.54 6.18
CA TYR A 242 -5.72 7.21 6.60
C TYR A 242 -6.92 6.70 5.80
N TYR A 243 -7.76 7.61 5.31
CA TYR A 243 -9.02 7.28 4.62
C TYR A 243 -8.84 7.04 3.14
N ASP A 244 -7.92 7.79 2.53
CA ASP A 244 -7.61 7.64 1.12
C ASP A 244 -6.11 7.89 0.89
N PRO A 245 -5.27 6.91 1.24
CA PRO A 245 -3.85 7.09 1.14
C PRO A 245 -3.47 7.21 -0.33
N LEU A 246 -2.85 8.34 -0.65
CA LEU A 246 -2.31 8.63 -1.98
C LEU A 246 -1.27 7.61 -2.42
N LEU A 247 -0.65 6.96 -1.44
CA LEU A 247 0.43 6.00 -1.58
C LEU A 247 -0.01 4.68 -0.95
N ARG A 248 -0.07 3.61 -1.76
CA ARG A 248 -0.40 2.25 -1.29
C ARG A 248 0.90 1.48 -1.04
N PRO A 249 1.03 0.74 0.06
CA PRO A 249 2.23 -0.08 0.25
C PRO A 249 2.32 -1.21 -0.79
N TYR A 250 3.51 -1.39 -1.36
CA TYR A 250 3.80 -2.47 -2.32
C TYR A 250 4.08 -3.78 -1.57
N LEU A 251 3.61 -4.91 -2.12
CA LEU A 251 3.63 -6.26 -1.50
C LEU A 251 3.00 -6.34 -0.10
N ASN A 252 1.97 -5.56 0.16
CA ASN A 252 1.38 -5.47 1.48
C ASN A 252 0.34 -6.55 1.77
N SER A 253 -0.37 -6.39 2.86
CA SER A 253 -1.55 -7.15 3.23
C SER A 253 -2.72 -6.91 2.26
N HIS A 254 -3.55 -7.94 2.06
CA HIS A 254 -4.66 -7.98 1.10
C HIS A 254 -5.90 -8.60 1.72
N ALA A 255 -7.08 -8.15 1.30
CA ALA A 255 -8.35 -8.86 1.53
C ALA A 255 -8.85 -9.44 0.21
N CYS A 256 -9.25 -10.70 0.20
CA CYS A 256 -9.68 -11.42 -0.99
C CYS A 256 -11.17 -11.74 -0.97
N PHE A 257 -11.74 -11.83 -2.16
CA PHE A 257 -13.17 -11.90 -2.39
C PHE A 257 -13.52 -13.06 -3.32
N ALA A 258 -14.60 -13.76 -3.00
CA ALA A 258 -15.25 -14.68 -3.92
C ALA A 258 -16.76 -14.61 -3.74
N ARG A 259 -17.49 -15.15 -4.71
CA ARG A 259 -18.93 -15.38 -4.55
C ARG A 259 -19.16 -16.67 -3.75
N ASP A 260 -20.16 -16.66 -2.89
CA ASP A 260 -20.67 -17.86 -2.24
C ASP A 260 -21.57 -18.70 -3.18
N GLY A 261 -22.12 -19.79 -2.65
CA GLY A 261 -23.02 -20.69 -3.41
C GLY A 261 -24.33 -20.05 -3.87
N GLU A 262 -24.71 -18.91 -3.31
CA GLU A 262 -25.89 -18.12 -3.69
C GLU A 262 -25.53 -16.97 -4.65
N GLY A 263 -24.24 -16.77 -4.91
CA GLY A 263 -23.73 -15.73 -5.81
C GLY A 263 -23.45 -14.40 -5.12
N ALA A 264 -23.57 -14.29 -3.80
CA ALA A 264 -23.23 -13.07 -3.07
C ALA A 264 -21.73 -12.96 -2.84
N TRP A 265 -21.17 -11.75 -2.99
CA TRP A 265 -19.76 -11.50 -2.67
C TRP A 265 -19.51 -11.66 -1.17
N LYS A 266 -18.37 -12.28 -0.83
CA LYS A 266 -17.88 -12.48 0.53
C LYS A 266 -16.39 -12.22 0.59
N ILE A 267 -15.92 -11.74 1.74
CA ILE A 267 -14.51 -11.75 2.09
C ILE A 267 -14.15 -13.18 2.48
N THR A 268 -13.27 -13.83 1.71
CA THR A 268 -12.92 -15.25 1.84
C THR A 268 -11.53 -15.48 2.39
N ALA A 269 -10.64 -14.49 2.26
CA ALA A 269 -9.31 -14.58 2.82
C ALA A 269 -8.72 -13.22 3.15
N VAL A 270 -7.75 -13.21 4.06
CA VAL A 270 -6.84 -12.09 4.29
C VAL A 270 -5.42 -12.61 4.28
N GLY A 271 -4.56 -12.01 3.46
CA GLY A 271 -3.12 -12.15 3.57
C GLY A 271 -2.58 -10.96 4.37
N TYR A 272 -1.87 -11.22 5.47
CA TYR A 272 -1.33 -10.17 6.33
C TYR A 272 0.20 -10.25 6.39
N ARG A 273 0.88 -9.17 6.03
CA ARG A 273 2.31 -9.00 6.35
C ARG A 273 2.40 -8.14 7.59
N THR A 274 3.07 -8.66 8.60
CA THR A 274 3.37 -7.88 9.79
C THR A 274 4.25 -6.69 9.40
N PRO A 275 4.00 -5.49 9.94
CA PRO A 275 4.88 -4.34 9.75
C PRO A 275 6.21 -4.50 10.46
#